data_AF-A0A947CF32-F1
#
_entry.id   AF-A0A947CF32-F1
#
_cell.length_a   1.000
_cell.length_b   1.000
_cell.length_c   1.000
_cell.angle_alpha   90.00
_cell.angle_beta   90.00
_cell.angle_gamma   90.00
#
_symmetry.space_group_name_H-M   'P 1'
#
loop_
_entity.id
_entity.type
_entity.pdbx_description
1 polymer ?
#
loop_
_entity_poly.entity_id
_entity_poly.type
_entity_poly.pdbx_seq_one_letter_code
_entity_poly.pdbx_strand_id
1 'polypeptide(L)' 'MNYGLYLSAGGALSSMYRQDVLANNLANMNTTAFKPDRVTTRERLPERLEGSV' A
#
# COMPACT_ATOMS: atom_id res chain seq x y z
N MET A 1 15.95 -18.81 0.17
CA MET A 1 15.05 -17.85 0.85
C MET A 1 13.87 -17.59 -0.08
N ASN A 2 12.63 -17.76 0.39
CA ASN A 2 11.44 -17.81 -0.48
C ASN A 2 11.03 -16.39 -0.92
N TYR A 3 11.82 -15.79 -1.82
CA TYR A 3 11.63 -14.42 -2.30
C TYR A 3 10.21 -14.18 -2.84
N GLY A 4 9.63 -15.17 -3.52
CA GLY A 4 8.25 -15.13 -4.00
C GLY A 4 7.22 -15.03 -2.87
N LEU A 5 7.43 -15.71 -1.74
CA LEU A 5 6.57 -15.58 -0.56
C LEU A 5 6.62 -14.15 0.02
N TYR A 6 7.82 -13.58 0.14
CA TYR A 6 7.97 -12.20 0.63
C TYR A 6 7.38 -11.17 -0.33
N LEU A 7 7.52 -11.38 -1.64
CA LEU A 7 6.92 -10.50 -2.65
C LEU A 7 5.38 -10.55 -2.58
N SER A 8 4.83 -11.75 -2.43
CA SER A 8 3.38 -11.98 -2.26
C SER A 8 2.87 -11.35 -0.96
N ALA A 9 3.61 -11.51 0.14
CA ALA A 9 3.30 -10.90 1.42
C ALA A 9 3.34 -9.36 1.33
N GLY A 10 4.33 -8.78 0.65
CA GLY A 10 4.42 -7.34 0.43
C GLY A 10 3.24 -6.79 -0.38
N GLY A 11 2.81 -7.51 -1.43
CA GLY A 11 1.62 -7.16 -2.20
C GLY A 11 0.34 -7.23 -1.37
N ALA A 12 0.19 -8.29 -0.56
CA ALA A 12 -0.95 -8.46 0.34
C ALA A 12 -1.01 -7.32 1.37
N LEU A 13 0.10 -6.99 2.02
CA LEU A 13 0.17 -5.89 2.99
C LEU A 13 -0.17 -4.53 2.35
N SER A 14 0.33 -4.26 1.14
CA SER A 14 -0.02 -3.04 0.41
C SER A 14 -1.51 -2.96 0.09
N SER A 15 -2.14 -4.09 -0.22
CA SER A 15 -3.58 -4.17 -0.48
C SER A 15 -4.42 -3.95 0.79
N MET A 16 -3.98 -4.50 1.93
CA MET A 16 -4.64 -4.30 3.22
C MET A 16 -4.58 -2.82 3.64
N TYR A 17 -3.42 -2.19 3.54
CA TYR A 17 -3.29 -0.76 3.83
C TYR A 17 -4.21 0.11 2.96
N ARG A 18 -4.34 -0.23 1.66
CA ARG A 18 -5.30 0.45 0.78
C ARG A 18 -6.75 0.27 1.25
N GLN A 19 -7.13 -0.93 1.68
CA GLN A 19 -8.46 -1.19 2.21
C GLN A 19 -8.74 -0.39 3.48
N ASP A 20 -7.75 -0.29 4.38
CA ASP A 20 -7.89 0.48 5.63
C ASP A 20 -8.14 1.97 5.36
N VAL A 21 -7.40 2.56 4.42
CA VAL A 21 -7.61 3.96 4.02
C VAL A 21 -8.98 4.16 3.37
N LEU A 22 -9.41 3.23 2.51
CA LEU A 22 -10.75 3.29 1.90
C LEU A 22 -11.86 3.17 2.95
N ALA A 23 -11.69 2.29 3.95
CA ALA A 23 -12.63 2.14 5.04
C ALA A 23 -12.71 3.41 5.89
N ASN A 24 -11.58 4.05 6.20
CA ASN A 24 -11.54 5.32 6.92
C ASN A 24 -12.24 6.44 6.14
N ASN A 25 -11.95 6.56 4.83
CA ASN A 25 -12.57 7.54 3.96
C ASN A 25 -14.09 7.34 3.88
N LEU A 26 -14.54 6.09 3.81
CA LEU A 26 -15.97 5.74 3.78
C LEU A 26 -16.66 6.08 5.10
N ALA A 27 -16.03 5.76 6.24
CA ALA A 27 -16.56 6.08 7.56
C ALA A 27 -16.73 7.60 7.78
N ASN A 28 -15.83 8.40 7.21
CA ASN A 28 -15.83 9.85 7.32
C ASN A 28 -16.51 10.57 6.13
N MET A 29 -17.29 9.86 5.30
CA MET A 29 -17.91 10.47 4.11
C MET A 29 -18.87 11.62 4.46
N ASN A 30 -19.53 11.56 5.61
CA ASN A 30 -20.54 12.55 6.03
C ASN A 30 -20.00 13.58 7.03
N THR A 31 -18.71 13.57 7.37
CA THR A 31 -18.13 14.59 8.25
C THR A 31 -17.83 15.86 7.45
N THR A 32 -18.34 17.00 7.93
CA THR A 32 -18.17 18.30 7.28
C THR A 32 -16.69 18.67 7.19
N ALA A 33 -16.25 19.11 6.02
CA ALA A 33 -14.86 19.49 5.72
C ALA A 33 -13.81 18.37 5.83
N PHE A 34 -14.22 17.10 5.81
CA PHE A 34 -13.30 15.97 5.75
C PHE A 34 -12.50 15.97 4.43
N LYS A 35 -11.19 15.71 4.53
CA LYS A 35 -10.27 15.61 3.39
C LYS A 35 -9.83 14.15 3.24
N PRO A 36 -10.28 13.43 2.20
CA PRO A 36 -9.98 12.01 2.06
C PRO A 36 -8.52 11.78 1.65
N ASP A 37 -7.94 10.73 2.20
CA ASP A 37 -6.59 10.31 1.87
C ASP A 37 -6.55 9.44 0.61
N ARG A 38 -5.47 9.54 -0.15
CA ARG A 38 -5.24 8.72 -1.36
C ARG A 38 -3.93 7.97 -1.26
N VAL A 39 -4.00 6.66 -1.45
CA VAL A 39 -2.82 5.79 -1.44
C VAL A 39 -2.31 5.58 -2.85
N THR A 40 -1.03 5.91 -3.06
CA THR A 40 -0.29 5.49 -4.25
C THR A 40 0.67 4.36 -3.89
N THR A 41 0.92 3.47 -4.83
CA THR A 41 1.91 2.39 -4.68
C THR A 41 2.98 2.57 -5.73
N ARG A 42 4.21 2.35 -5.33
CA ARG A 42 5.39 2.31 -6.20
C ARG A 42 5.89 0.88 -6.26
N GLU A 43 6.44 0.52 -7.41
CA GLU A 43 7.11 -0.77 -7.55
C GLU A 43 8.38 -0.81 -6.70
N ARG A 44 8.71 -2.01 -6.20
CA ARG A 44 10.02 -2.27 -5.60
C ARG A 44 11.01 -2.48 -6.73
N LEU A 45 12.22 -1.94 -6.59
CA LEU A 45 13.29 -2.19 -7.55
C LEU A 45 13.60 -3.70 -7.63
N PRO A 46 14.00 -4.20 -8.81
CA PRO A 46 14.55 -5.55 -8.91
C PRO A 46 15.76 -5.69 -7.99
N GLU A 47 15.92 -6.85 -7.36
CA GLU A 47 17.01 -7.13 -6.41
C GLU A 47 18.40 -6.79 -6.98
N ARG A 48 18.60 -7.01 -8.29
CA ARG A 48 19.84 -6.66 -9.02
C ARG A 48 20.20 -5.17 -8.94
N LEU A 49 19.19 -4.30 -8.90
CA LEU A 49 19.33 -2.83 -8.96
C LEU A 49 19.17 -2.17 -7.58
N GLU A 50 18.74 -2.92 -6.56
CA GLU A 50 18.41 -2.38 -5.25
C GLU A 50 19.66 -2.13 -4.38
N GLY A 51 20.73 -2.90 -4.60
CA GLY A 51 22.01 -2.74 -3.89
C GLY A 51 23.06 -1.87 -4.61
N SER A 52 22.72 -1.32 -5.79
CA SER A 52 23.64 -0.52 -6.61
C SER A 52 23.45 1.00 -6.46
N VAL A 53 22.73 1.44 -5.43
CA VAL A 53 22.44 2.85 -5.10
C VAL A 53 22.97 3.18 -3.72
#